data_AF-A0A6G1IVW3-F1
#
_entry.id   AF-A0A6G1IVW3-F1
#
_cell.length_a   1.000
_cell.length_b   1.000
_cell.length_c   1.000
_cell.angle_alpha   90.00
_cell.angle_beta   90.00
_cell.angle_gamma   90.00
#
_symmetry.space_group_name_H-M   'P 1'
#
loop_
_entity.id
_entity.type
_entity.pdbx_description
1 polymer ?
#
loop_
_entity_poly.entity_id
_entity_poly.type
_entity_poly.pdbx_seq_one_letter_code
_entity_poly.pdbx_strand_id
1 'polypeptide(L)'
;MPENDLCLLALHGGGVRGLSTLQIVKQLMDTINPDSPPKPCDYFDMIGGTSTGGLIAIMLGRLRMTVDECIDAYVSLSDRMLVSSRKSTSSLPESAITFKRRLPSHYYRQLQ
;
A
#
# COMPACT_ATOMS: atom_id res chain seq x y z
N MET A 1 17.03 28.85 21.32
CA MET A 1 16.01 27.84 20.99
C MET A 1 16.59 26.51 21.40
N PRO A 2 15.94 25.68 22.24
CA PRO A 2 16.42 24.32 22.46
C PRO A 2 16.45 23.66 21.08
N GLU A 3 17.55 23.00 20.73
CA GLU A 3 17.67 22.26 19.48
C GLU A 3 16.58 21.18 19.48
N ASN A 4 15.64 21.26 18.52
CA ASN A 4 14.73 20.14 18.31
C ASN A 4 15.56 18.98 17.74
N ASP A 5 15.57 17.86 18.46
CA ASP A 5 16.15 16.62 17.94
C ASP A 5 15.44 16.24 16.64
N LEU A 6 16.24 15.91 15.61
CA LEU A 6 15.73 15.53 14.29
C LEU A 6 14.88 14.25 14.39
N CYS A 7 13.63 14.31 13.97
CA CYS A 7 12.70 13.18 14.01
C CYS A 7 12.35 12.68 12.60
N LEU A 8 12.63 11.40 12.33
CA LEU A 8 12.44 10.77 11.01
C LEU A 8 11.42 9.63 11.10
N LEU A 9 10.49 9.58 10.15
CA LEU A 9 9.56 8.47 9.97
C LEU A 9 9.94 7.63 8.74
N ALA A 10 10.25 6.36 8.95
CA ALA A 10 10.57 5.41 7.87
C ALA A 10 9.46 4.35 7.71
N LEU A 11 8.90 4.25 6.51
CA LEU A 11 7.76 3.39 6.19
C LEU A 11 8.17 2.24 5.28
N HIS A 12 7.97 1.01 5.75
CA HIS A 12 8.30 -0.18 4.97
C HIS A 12 7.26 -0.46 3.87
N GLY A 13 7.70 -1.07 2.77
CA GLY A 13 6.83 -1.53 1.70
C GLY A 13 6.16 -2.86 2.05
N GLY A 14 4.85 -2.99 1.82
CA GLY A 14 4.10 -4.17 2.29
C GLY A 14 2.94 -4.63 1.40
N GLY A 15 2.66 -3.93 0.30
CA GLY A 15 1.44 -4.17 -0.49
C GLY A 15 0.20 -3.90 0.37
N VAL A 16 -0.84 -4.73 0.29
CA VAL A 16 -2.06 -4.58 1.11
C VAL A 16 -1.80 -4.52 2.63
N ARG A 17 -0.68 -5.09 3.10
CA ARG A 17 -0.27 -5.04 4.51
C ARG A 17 0.16 -3.64 4.96
N GLY A 18 0.31 -2.68 4.06
CA GLY A 18 0.61 -1.28 4.40
C GLY A 18 -0.45 -0.61 5.27
N LEU A 19 -1.68 -1.15 5.30
CA LEU A 19 -2.73 -0.70 6.22
C LEU A 19 -2.33 -0.88 7.69
N SER A 20 -1.60 -1.94 8.06
CA SER A 20 -1.16 -2.11 9.45
C SER A 20 -0.18 -1.02 9.86
N THR A 21 0.74 -0.63 8.97
CA THR A 21 1.67 0.47 9.19
C THR A 21 0.92 1.79 9.42
N LEU A 22 -0.11 2.08 8.61
CA LEU A 22 -0.94 3.26 8.79
C LEU A 22 -1.70 3.26 10.13
N GLN A 23 -2.21 2.10 10.57
CA GLN A 23 -2.88 2.00 11.88
C GLN A 23 -1.91 2.25 13.04
N ILE A 24 -0.66 1.77 12.93
CA ILE A 24 0.38 2.06 13.95
C ILE A 24 0.69 3.56 13.96
N VAL A 25 0.86 4.19 12.80
CA VAL A 25 1.08 5.64 12.71
C VAL A 25 -0.11 6.41 13.28
N LYS A 26 -1.34 5.97 13.04
CA LYS A 26 -2.55 6.59 13.60
C LYS A 26 -2.51 6.57 15.12
N GLN A 27 -2.33 5.39 15.72
CA GLN A 27 -2.24 5.25 17.17
C GLN A 27 -1.09 6.08 17.76
N LEU A 28 0.03 6.19 17.06
CA LEU A 28 1.15 7.03 17.48
C LEU A 28 0.75 8.52 17.51
N MET A 29 0.11 9.02 16.45
CA MET A 29 -0.35 10.42 16.40
C MET A 29 -1.43 10.70 17.46
N ASP A 30 -2.36 9.76 17.65
CA ASP A 30 -3.39 9.84 18.69
C ASP A 30 -2.79 9.86 20.10
N THR A 31 -1.66 9.17 20.31
CA THR A 31 -0.94 9.19 21.60
C THR A 31 -0.27 10.55 21.87
N ILE A 32 0.11 11.30 20.83
CA ILE A 32 0.72 12.62 20.97
C ILE A 32 -0.33 13.65 21.41
N ASN A 33 -1.49 13.65 20.76
CA ASN A 33 -2.62 14.48 21.16
C ASN A 33 -3.94 13.77 20.80
N PRO A 34 -4.65 13.19 21.77
CA PRO A 34 -5.85 12.40 21.49
C PRO A 34 -7.05 13.26 21.04
N ASP A 35 -7.12 14.52 21.46
CA ASP A 35 -8.25 15.41 21.12
C ASP A 35 -8.05 16.07 19.75
N SER A 36 -6.79 16.27 19.35
CA SER A 36 -6.44 16.85 18.05
C SER A 36 -5.09 16.31 17.58
N PRO A 37 -5.07 15.08 17.02
CA PRO A 37 -3.84 14.44 16.58
C PRO A 37 -3.13 15.31 15.52
N PRO A 38 -1.83 15.60 15.69
CA PRO A 38 -1.10 16.39 14.72
C PRO A 38 -0.97 15.62 13.40
N LYS A 39 -0.80 16.35 12.29
CA LYS A 39 -0.44 15.71 11.03
C LYS A 39 0.99 15.18 11.12
N PRO A 40 1.31 14.02 10.52
CA PRO A 40 2.66 13.50 10.53
C PRO A 40 3.72 14.48 9.99
N CYS A 41 3.39 15.29 8.98
CA CYS A 41 4.29 16.30 8.43
C CYS A 41 4.60 17.49 9.37
N ASP A 42 3.78 17.68 10.42
CA ASP A 42 3.99 18.75 11.40
C ASP A 42 4.78 18.24 12.62
N TYR A 43 4.96 16.92 12.74
CA TYR A 43 5.69 16.27 13.82
C TYR A 43 7.04 15.69 13.37
N PHE A 44 7.10 15.07 12.19
CA PHE A 44 8.32 14.49 11.64
C PHE A 44 8.97 15.44 10.63
N ASP A 45 10.27 15.69 10.80
CA ASP A 45 11.05 16.56 9.90
C ASP A 45 11.20 15.94 8.50
N MET A 46 11.20 14.60 8.43
CA MET A 46 11.25 13.88 7.17
C MET A 46 10.51 12.54 7.27
N ILE A 47 9.77 12.25 6.20
CA ILE A 47 9.03 11.00 6.03
C ILE A 47 9.55 10.32 4.77
N GLY A 48 10.04 9.09 4.91
CA GLY A 48 10.58 8.29 3.82
C GLY A 48 9.98 6.88 3.79
N GLY A 49 10.06 6.21 2.65
CA GLY A 49 9.63 4.83 2.53
C GLY A 49 9.86 4.22 1.15
N THR A 50 9.73 2.90 1.05
CA THR A 50 9.98 2.15 -0.19
C THR A 50 8.69 1.50 -0.70
N SER A 51 8.49 1.43 -2.02
CA SER A 51 7.29 0.85 -2.65
C SER A 51 6.00 1.51 -2.12
N THR A 52 5.05 0.75 -1.56
CA THR A 52 3.83 1.29 -0.95
C THR A 52 4.12 2.26 0.20
N GLY A 53 5.21 2.05 0.95
CA GLY A 53 5.65 2.97 1.99
C GLY A 53 6.07 4.33 1.44
N GLY A 54 6.61 4.38 0.21
CA GLY A 54 6.95 5.63 -0.47
C GLY A 54 5.71 6.41 -0.92
N LEU A 55 4.67 5.72 -1.39
CA LEU A 55 3.37 6.34 -1.68
C LEU A 55 2.76 6.94 -0.41
N ILE A 56 2.79 6.21 0.71
CA ILE A 56 2.32 6.70 2.01
C ILE A 56 3.15 7.91 2.46
N ALA A 57 4.49 7.87 2.30
CA ALA A 57 5.36 8.99 2.63
C ALA A 57 5.00 10.26 1.83
N ILE A 58 4.66 10.14 0.55
CA ILE A 58 4.19 11.26 -0.27
C ILE A 58 2.84 11.80 0.24
N MET A 59 1.89 10.91 0.58
CA MET A 59 0.56 11.31 1.07
C MET A 59 0.64 12.05 2.41
N LEU A 60 1.35 11.49 3.38
CA LEU A 60 1.47 12.07 4.73
C LEU A 60 2.41 13.28 4.76
N GLY A 61 3.53 13.22 4.03
CA GLY A 61 4.55 14.27 4.02
C GLY A 61 4.25 15.40 3.06
N ARG A 62 4.21 15.08 1.75
CA ARG A 62 4.15 16.11 0.70
C ARG A 62 2.73 16.65 0.49
N LEU A 63 1.72 15.77 0.50
CA LEU A 63 0.32 16.17 0.35
C LEU A 63 -0.30 16.63 1.67
N ARG A 64 0.40 16.44 2.80
CA ARG A 64 -0.01 16.87 4.15
C ARG A 64 -1.40 16.35 4.51
N MET A 65 -1.69 15.12 4.09
CA MET A 65 -2.92 14.42 4.46
C MET A 65 -2.89 14.06 5.94
N THR A 66 -4.06 14.03 6.57
CA THR A 66 -4.21 13.37 7.87
C THR A 66 -3.97 11.86 7.71
N VAL A 67 -3.75 11.17 8.83
CA VAL A 67 -3.58 9.70 8.78
C VAL A 67 -4.85 9.03 8.26
N ASP A 68 -6.03 9.54 8.61
CA ASP A 68 -7.32 9.02 8.16
C ASP A 68 -7.55 9.21 6.66
N GLU A 69 -7.30 10.43 6.15
CA GLU A 69 -7.36 10.70 4.71
C GLU A 69 -6.41 9.78 3.92
N CYS A 70 -5.22 9.54 4.47
CA CYS A 70 -4.25 8.63 3.86
C CYS A 70 -4.74 7.17 3.88
N ILE A 71 -5.41 6.72 4.95
CA ILE A 71 -6.00 5.37 5.01
C ILE A 71 -7.06 5.21 3.93
N ASP A 72 -8.00 6.14 3.82
CA ASP A 72 -9.08 6.09 2.83
C ASP A 72 -8.54 6.09 1.40
N ALA A 73 -7.58 6.97 1.11
CA ALA A 73 -6.89 7.01 -0.17
C ALA A 73 -6.14 5.71 -0.47
N TYR A 74 -5.47 5.14 0.53
CA TYR A 74 -4.72 3.90 0.38
C TYR A 74 -5.63 2.70 0.09
N VAL A 75 -6.76 2.58 0.79
CA VAL A 75 -7.77 1.53 0.54
C VAL A 75 -8.27 1.64 -0.90
N SER A 76 -8.73 2.83 -1.30
CA SER A 76 -9.24 3.08 -2.66
C SER A 76 -8.22 2.76 -3.76
N LEU A 77 -6.95 3.12 -3.54
CA LEU A 77 -5.87 2.84 -4.47
C LEU A 77 -5.54 1.33 -4.52
N SER A 78 -5.51 0.68 -3.36
CA SER A 78 -5.17 -0.74 -3.25
C SER A 78 -6.17 -1.63 -3.99
N ASP A 79 -7.46 -1.31 -3.93
CA ASP A 79 -8.50 -2.02 -4.68
C ASP A 79 -8.25 -1.95 -6.19
N ARG A 80 -7.90 -0.77 -6.70
CA ARG A 80 -7.59 -0.57 -8.13
C ARG A 80 -6.36 -1.36 -8.56
N MET A 81 -5.31 -1.37 -7.73
CA MET A 81 -4.08 -2.10 -8.03
C MET A 81 -4.27 -3.63 -8.04
N LEU A 82 -5.06 -4.16 -7.10
CA LEU A 82 -5.37 -5.59 -7.03
C LEU A 82 -6.24 -6.07 -8.21
N VAL A 83 -7.21 -5.26 -8.65
CA VAL A 83 -8.06 -5.59 -9.81
C VAL A 83 -7.26 -5.66 -11.10
N SER A 84 -6.27 -4.77 -11.29
CA SER A 84 -5.42 -4.78 -12.48
C SER A 84 -4.61 -6.08 -12.61
N SER A 85 -4.15 -6.66 -11.51
CA SER A 85 -3.38 -7.92 -11.53
C SER A 85 -4.24 -9.17 -11.83
N ARG A 86 -5.58 -9.09 -11.71
CA ARG A 86 -6.50 -10.20 -12.01
C ARG A 86 -6.92 -10.29 -13.48
N LYS A 87 -6.67 -9.26 -14.30
CA LYS A 87 -7.11 -9.25 -15.70
C LYS A 87 -6.25 -10.08 -16.66
N SER A 88 -5.20 -10.77 -16.20
CA SER A 88 -4.30 -11.50 -17.10
C SER A 88 -4.67 -12.98 -17.35
N THR A 89 -5.70 -13.55 -16.72
CA THR A 89 -6.01 -15.00 -16.90
C THR A 89 -7.47 -15.37 -17.11
N SER A 90 -8.43 -14.44 -17.09
CA SER A 90 -9.87 -14.77 -17.22
C SER A 90 -10.49 -14.50 -18.59
N SER A 91 -9.70 -14.16 -19.62
CA SER A 91 -10.22 -13.95 -20.98
C SER A 91 -10.07 -15.18 -21.90
N LEU A 92 -9.81 -16.36 -21.34
CA LEU A 92 -9.94 -17.59 -22.13
C LEU A 92 -11.42 -17.97 -22.17
N PRO A 93 -12.04 -18.11 -23.35
CA PRO A 93 -13.41 -18.59 -23.46
C PRO A 93 -13.53 -19.94 -22.74
N GLU A 94 -14.70 -20.23 -22.16
CA GLU A 94 -14.96 -21.44 -21.36
C GLU A 94 -14.60 -22.74 -22.11
N SER A 95 -14.66 -22.70 -23.45
CA SER A 95 -14.20 -23.75 -24.36
C SER A 95 -12.69 -24.02 -24.26
N ALA A 96 -11.85 -22.99 -24.12
CA ALA A 96 -10.40 -23.11 -24.01
C ALA A 96 -9.95 -23.63 -22.63
N ILE A 97 -10.69 -23.31 -21.56
CA ILE A 97 -10.43 -23.84 -20.20
C ILE A 97 -10.74 -25.34 -20.16
N THR A 98 -11.87 -25.75 -20.74
CA THR A 98 -12.26 -27.17 -20.86
C THR A 98 -11.25 -27.95 -21.71
N PHE A 99 -10.77 -27.36 -22.80
CA PHE A 99 -9.77 -27.96 -23.68
C PHE A 99 -8.42 -28.16 -22.96
N LYS A 100 -7.93 -27.16 -22.22
CA LYS A 100 -6.70 -27.28 -21.41
C LYS A 100 -6.76 -28.39 -20.35
N ARG A 101 -7.94 -28.60 -19.75
CA ARG A 101 -8.19 -29.65 -18.75
C ARG A 101 -8.28 -31.06 -19.35
N ARG A 102 -8.57 -31.17 -20.66
CA ARG A 102 -8.76 -32.45 -21.36
C ARG A 102 -7.51 -32.94 -22.08
N LEU A 103 -6.47 -32.12 -22.19
CA LEU A 103 -5.20 -32.51 -22.79
C LEU A 103 -4.34 -33.30 -21.78
N PRO A 104 -3.95 -34.55 -22.11
CA PRO A 104 -3.06 -35.33 -21.26
C PRO A 104 -1.66 -34.71 -21.17
N SER A 105 -1.00 -34.90 -20.02
CA SER A 105 0.20 -34.19 -19.58
C SER A 105 1.41 -34.23 -20.53
N HIS A 106 1.44 -35.14 -21.51
CA HIS A 106 2.51 -35.27 -22.48
C HIS A 106 2.50 -34.21 -23.59
N TYR A 107 1.37 -33.54 -23.85
CA TYR A 107 1.28 -32.52 -24.91
C TYR A 107 1.93 -31.17 -24.53
N TYR A 108 2.16 -30.89 -23.24
CA TYR A 108 2.74 -29.62 -22.79
C TYR A 108 4.23 -29.47 -23.06
N ARG A 109 4.92 -30.55 -23.48
CA ARG A 109 6.39 -30.55 -23.65
C ARG A 109 6.86 -30.12 -25.05
N GLN A 110 5.96 -29.89 -26.00
CA GLN A 110 6.30 -29.47 -27.38
C GLN A 110 6.07 -27.97 -27.66
N LEU A 111 5.70 -27.19 -26.65
CA LEU A 111 5.43 -25.74 -26.78
C LEU A 111 6.43 -24.87 -26.00
N GLN A 112 7.59 -25.43 -25.65
CA GLN A 112 8.80 -24.70 -25.25
C GLN A 112 9.90 -25.01 -26.26
#